data_AF-X0RXT0-F1
#
_entry.id   AF-X0RXT0-F1
#
_cell.length_a   1.000
_cell.length_b   1.000
_cell.length_c   1.000
_cell.angle_alpha   90.00
_cell.angle_beta   90.00
_cell.angle_gamma   90.00
#
_symmetry.space_group_name_H-M   'P 1'
#
loop_
_entity.id
_entity.type
_entity.pdbx_description
1 polymer ?
#
loop_
_entity_poly.entity_id
_entity_poly.type
_entity_poly.pdbx_seq_one_letter_code
_entity_poly.pdbx_strand_id
1 'polypeptide(L)'
;MKLASNQLASVNTPVNLIDQGVVNLLSVLAADGDYCGITTLFDVDDASTAFGSPLFVAADGNCDRCDASAIATMPCRFIALEAGNGSNQLVLLEGYIREDDWDWTPGGEIYVSESIGALTQTPPSTADAVVQSVGWAVTADIMAVRMGAFIELAS
;
A
#
# COMPACT_ATOMS: atom_id res chain seq x y z
N MET A 1 -42.59 9.42 -7.52
CA MET A 1 -41.61 8.45 -8.06
C MET A 1 -40.31 8.67 -7.30
N LYS A 2 -40.05 7.86 -6.28
CA LYS A 2 -38.89 8.02 -5.39
C LYS A 2 -37.94 6.88 -5.75
N LEU A 3 -36.90 7.17 -6.53
CA LEU A 3 -35.88 6.20 -6.88
C LEU A 3 -35.18 5.75 -5.59
N ALA A 4 -35.13 4.44 -5.38
CA ALA A 4 -34.53 3.82 -4.21
C ALA A 4 -33.02 3.62 -4.39
N SER A 5 -32.31 3.79 -3.28
CA SER A 5 -31.04 3.16 -2.88
C SER A 5 -29.91 3.09 -3.91
N ASN A 6 -28.99 4.04 -3.78
CA ASN A 6 -27.64 4.02 -4.35
C ASN A 6 -26.76 2.99 -3.61
N GLN A 7 -27.01 1.70 -3.81
CA GLN A 7 -26.16 0.62 -3.31
C GLN A 7 -25.89 -0.34 -4.48
N LEU A 8 -24.84 -0.07 -5.24
CA LEU A 8 -24.24 -1.04 -6.14
C LEU A 8 -23.65 -2.16 -5.27
N ALA A 9 -24.41 -3.22 -5.04
CA ALA A 9 -23.86 -4.47 -4.53
C ALA A 9 -23.00 -5.10 -5.64
N SER A 10 -21.72 -5.37 -5.35
CA SER A 10 -20.73 -6.12 -6.14
C SER A 10 -21.06 -6.28 -7.64
N VAL A 11 -20.65 -5.31 -8.46
CA VAL A 11 -20.80 -5.44 -9.92
C VAL A 11 -19.66 -6.31 -10.46
N ASN A 12 -19.99 -7.55 -10.87
CA ASN A 12 -19.04 -8.50 -11.49
C ASN A 12 -18.93 -8.32 -13.02
N THR A 13 -19.33 -7.15 -13.52
CA THR A 13 -19.25 -6.75 -14.92
C THR A 13 -18.59 -5.36 -14.99
N PRO A 14 -17.94 -4.99 -16.11
CA PRO A 14 -17.35 -3.66 -16.23
C PRO A 14 -18.39 -2.57 -15.93
N VAL A 15 -18.08 -1.70 -14.97
CA VAL A 15 -18.92 -0.54 -14.66
C VAL A 15 -18.67 0.52 -15.73
N ASN A 16 -19.71 0.85 -16.49
CA ASN A 16 -19.61 1.85 -17.56
C ASN A 16 -20.05 3.24 -17.03
N LEU A 17 -19.10 4.16 -16.86
CA LEU A 17 -19.27 5.44 -16.15
C LEU A 17 -19.59 6.63 -17.09
N ILE A 18 -20.21 6.39 -18.25
CA ILE A 18 -20.33 7.34 -19.38
C ILE A 18 -20.99 8.70 -19.05
N ASP A 19 -21.61 8.85 -17.87
CA ASP A 19 -22.36 10.06 -17.45
C ASP A 19 -21.86 10.65 -16.11
N GLN A 20 -20.73 10.19 -15.58
CA GLN A 20 -20.21 10.73 -14.32
C GLN A 20 -19.23 11.87 -14.61
N GLY A 21 -19.66 13.12 -14.39
CA GLY A 21 -18.79 14.31 -14.51
C GLY A 21 -17.61 14.31 -13.52
N VAL A 22 -17.69 13.52 -12.44
CA VAL A 22 -16.62 13.23 -11.48
C VAL A 22 -16.81 11.79 -10.99
N VAL A 23 -15.72 11.01 -10.89
CA VAL A 23 -15.71 9.70 -10.20
C VAL A 23 -14.94 9.88 -8.90
N ASN A 24 -15.61 9.70 -7.76
CA ASN A 24 -14.94 9.75 -6.46
C ASN A 24 -14.40 8.36 -6.11
N LEU A 25 -13.08 8.19 -6.17
CA LEU A 25 -12.39 6.96 -5.75
C LEU A 25 -11.94 7.03 -4.29
N LEU A 26 -12.23 8.13 -3.60
CA LEU A 26 -11.81 8.39 -2.22
C LEU A 26 -13.01 8.28 -1.27
N SER A 27 -12.97 7.31 -0.38
CA SER A 27 -13.82 7.31 0.81
C SER A 27 -13.15 8.14 1.91
N VAL A 28 -13.95 8.57 2.88
CA VAL A 28 -13.42 9.11 4.14
C VAL A 28 -12.72 7.97 4.88
N LEU A 29 -11.47 8.21 5.31
CA LEU A 29 -10.71 7.33 6.20
C LEU A 29 -10.91 7.82 7.64
N ALA A 30 -11.96 7.32 8.30
CA ALA A 30 -12.43 7.81 9.59
C ALA A 30 -11.88 7.01 10.78
N ALA A 31 -11.49 5.77 10.55
CA ALA A 31 -11.04 4.84 11.58
C ALA A 31 -9.70 4.20 11.20
N ASP A 32 -9.08 3.65 12.22
CA ASP A 32 -7.95 2.74 12.09
C ASP A 32 -8.25 1.59 11.13
N GLY A 33 -7.27 1.24 10.30
CA GLY A 33 -7.42 0.23 9.25
C GLY A 33 -8.24 0.65 8.02
N ASP A 34 -8.76 1.88 7.96
CA ASP A 34 -9.48 2.35 6.78
C ASP A 34 -8.53 2.56 5.59
N TYR A 35 -9.00 2.22 4.38
CA TYR A 35 -8.28 2.45 3.13
C TYR A 35 -9.23 2.78 1.98
N CYS A 36 -8.69 3.39 0.93
CA CYS A 36 -9.36 3.57 -0.36
C CYS A 36 -8.35 3.56 -1.50
N GLY A 37 -8.78 3.17 -2.70
CA GLY A 37 -7.93 3.18 -3.89
C GLY A 37 -8.08 1.94 -4.76
N ILE A 38 -7.01 1.63 -5.50
CA ILE A 38 -6.93 0.46 -6.37
C ILE A 38 -6.37 -0.70 -5.56
N THR A 39 -7.22 -1.69 -5.28
CA THR A 39 -6.84 -2.90 -4.56
C THR A 39 -6.88 -4.12 -5.46
N THR A 40 -6.09 -5.14 -5.13
CA THR A 40 -6.16 -6.46 -5.75
C THR A 40 -5.99 -7.54 -4.69
N LEU A 41 -6.18 -8.79 -5.09
CA LEU A 41 -5.88 -9.96 -4.28
C LEU A 41 -4.53 -10.54 -4.71
N PHE A 42 -3.72 -10.98 -3.74
CA PHE A 42 -2.44 -11.63 -3.97
C PHE A 42 -2.19 -12.72 -2.93
N ASP A 43 -1.42 -13.74 -3.27
CA ASP A 43 -1.02 -14.77 -2.31
C ASP A 43 0.17 -14.23 -1.50
N VAL A 44 0.08 -14.26 -0.18
CA VAL A 44 1.13 -13.80 0.74
C VAL A 44 1.68 -15.00 1.49
N ASP A 45 3.00 -15.17 1.54
CA ASP A 45 3.65 -16.31 2.20
C ASP A 45 4.16 -15.96 3.61
N ASP A 46 4.62 -14.73 3.82
CA ASP A 46 5.10 -14.28 5.14
C ASP A 46 3.97 -14.10 6.17
N ALA A 47 3.90 -15.04 7.12
CA ALA A 47 2.92 -15.05 8.21
C ALA A 47 3.04 -13.89 9.21
N SER A 48 4.13 -13.13 9.17
CA SER A 48 4.36 -11.94 9.99
C SER A 48 3.98 -10.64 9.28
N THR A 49 3.33 -10.73 8.12
CA THR A 49 2.69 -9.59 7.45
C THR A 49 1.66 -8.94 8.37
N ALA A 50 1.69 -7.61 8.45
CA ALA A 50 0.73 -6.80 9.19
C ALA A 50 0.09 -5.78 8.25
N PHE A 51 -1.06 -5.22 8.67
CA PHE A 51 -1.65 -4.07 7.98
C PHE A 51 -0.61 -2.95 7.81
N GLY A 52 -0.55 -2.35 6.62
CA GLY A 52 0.44 -1.32 6.31
C GLY A 52 1.84 -1.83 5.96
N SER A 53 2.10 -3.15 5.99
CA SER A 53 3.41 -3.69 5.58
C SER A 53 3.66 -3.49 4.08
N PRO A 54 4.85 -3.01 3.66
CA PRO A 54 5.26 -3.02 2.26
C PRO A 54 5.53 -4.45 1.79
N LEU A 55 5.07 -4.78 0.60
CA LEU A 55 5.19 -6.12 -0.01
C LEU A 55 5.89 -6.07 -1.38
N PHE A 56 6.82 -6.99 -1.60
CA PHE A 56 7.42 -7.26 -2.91
C PHE A 56 6.92 -8.60 -3.44
N VAL A 57 7.05 -8.80 -4.76
CA VAL A 57 6.74 -10.08 -5.40
C VAL A 57 8.01 -10.92 -5.45
N ALA A 58 8.02 -12.02 -4.72
CA ALA A 58 9.11 -12.98 -4.67
C ALA A 58 9.20 -13.80 -5.97
N ALA A 59 10.27 -14.59 -6.10
CA ALA A 59 10.60 -15.32 -7.33
C ALA A 59 9.58 -16.43 -7.67
N ASP A 60 8.82 -16.91 -6.71
CA ASP A 60 7.72 -17.87 -6.88
C ASP A 60 6.40 -17.21 -7.30
N GLY A 61 6.34 -15.88 -7.31
CA GLY A 61 5.15 -15.11 -7.69
C GLY A 61 4.22 -14.79 -6.53
N ASN A 62 4.61 -15.10 -5.28
CA ASN A 62 3.87 -14.72 -4.07
C ASN A 62 4.46 -13.43 -3.47
N CYS A 63 3.72 -12.83 -2.53
CA CYS A 63 4.13 -11.62 -1.84
C CYS A 63 4.80 -11.95 -0.49
N ASP A 64 5.91 -11.26 -0.23
CA ASP A 64 6.61 -11.24 1.04
C ASP A 64 6.87 -9.81 1.48
N ARG A 65 7.15 -9.59 2.78
CA ARG A 65 7.46 -8.26 3.31
C ARG A 65 8.76 -7.72 2.75
N CYS A 66 8.75 -6.47 2.32
CA CYS A 66 9.94 -5.80 1.84
C CYS A 66 10.97 -5.58 2.94
N ASP A 67 12.23 -5.57 2.53
CA ASP A 67 13.35 -5.07 3.31
C ASP A 67 14.24 -4.26 2.38
N ALA A 68 14.40 -2.96 2.68
CA ALA A 68 15.22 -2.08 1.87
C ALA A 68 16.72 -2.37 2.01
N SER A 69 17.17 -3.27 2.88
CA SER A 69 18.61 -3.55 3.07
C SER A 69 19.26 -4.30 1.90
N ALA A 70 18.47 -4.81 0.93
CA ALA A 70 18.99 -5.53 -0.23
C ALA A 70 18.02 -5.49 -1.41
N ILE A 71 18.57 -5.59 -2.62
CA ILE A 71 17.77 -5.66 -3.85
C ILE A 71 16.93 -6.93 -3.98
N ALA A 72 17.28 -8.00 -3.26
CA ALA A 72 16.58 -9.30 -3.34
C ALA A 72 15.16 -9.27 -2.73
N THR A 73 14.89 -8.35 -1.81
CA THR A 73 13.63 -8.16 -1.06
C THR A 73 12.89 -6.91 -1.50
N MET A 74 13.27 -6.40 -2.67
CA MET A 74 12.81 -5.16 -3.27
C MET A 74 12.62 -5.41 -4.76
N PRO A 75 11.93 -4.53 -5.48
CA PRO A 75 11.19 -3.36 -5.02
C PRO A 75 9.78 -3.69 -4.47
N CYS A 76 9.28 -2.80 -3.61
CA CYS A 76 7.90 -2.78 -3.16
C CYS A 76 6.93 -2.57 -4.34
N ARG A 77 5.82 -3.30 -4.29
CA ARG A 77 4.75 -3.29 -5.29
C ARG A 77 3.39 -3.03 -4.68
N PHE A 78 3.20 -3.41 -3.42
CA PHE A 78 1.92 -3.31 -2.75
C PHE A 78 2.09 -2.94 -1.28
N ILE A 79 1.02 -2.44 -0.67
CA ILE A 79 0.88 -2.34 0.79
C ILE A 79 -0.16 -3.39 1.25
N ALA A 80 0.15 -4.16 2.27
CA ALA A 80 -0.76 -5.13 2.86
C ALA A 80 -1.95 -4.44 3.51
N LEU A 81 -3.18 -4.89 3.21
CA LEU A 81 -4.41 -4.43 3.85
C LEU A 81 -5.00 -5.46 4.82
N GLU A 82 -4.29 -6.57 5.01
CA GLU A 82 -4.67 -7.65 5.92
C GLU A 82 -3.40 -8.19 6.61
N ALA A 83 -3.56 -8.69 7.83
CA ALA A 83 -2.47 -9.33 8.57
C ALA A 83 -2.40 -10.84 8.28
N GLY A 84 -1.22 -11.42 8.44
CA GLY A 84 -0.94 -12.84 8.22
C GLY A 84 -0.65 -13.21 6.77
N ASN A 85 -0.61 -14.51 6.52
CA ASN A 85 -0.38 -15.10 5.21
C ASN A 85 -1.61 -15.88 4.73
N GLY A 86 -1.63 -16.19 3.43
CA GLY A 86 -2.73 -16.93 2.83
C GLY A 86 -2.94 -16.58 1.37
N SER A 87 -3.87 -17.31 0.75
CA SER A 87 -4.27 -17.03 -0.63
C SER A 87 -5.28 -15.92 -0.71
N ASN A 88 -5.18 -15.10 -1.76
CA ASN A 88 -6.08 -13.97 -2.02
C ASN A 88 -6.17 -12.95 -0.88
N GLN A 89 -5.05 -12.63 -0.23
CA GLN A 89 -4.98 -11.52 0.72
C GLN A 89 -5.17 -10.20 -0.01
N LEU A 90 -5.85 -9.25 0.63
CA LEU A 90 -6.12 -7.93 0.06
C LEU A 90 -4.88 -7.04 0.15
N VAL A 91 -4.52 -6.41 -0.97
CA VAL A 91 -3.37 -5.51 -1.06
C VAL A 91 -3.72 -4.23 -1.83
N LEU A 92 -3.03 -3.12 -1.50
CA LEU A 92 -3.21 -1.79 -2.10
C LEU A 92 -2.09 -1.48 -3.10
N LEU A 93 -2.45 -1.06 -4.31
CA LEU A 93 -1.52 -0.63 -5.36
C LEU A 93 -1.27 0.89 -5.31
N GLU A 94 -2.36 1.65 -5.23
CA GLU A 94 -2.36 3.11 -5.20
C GLU A 94 -3.62 3.58 -4.49
N GLY A 95 -3.50 4.59 -3.62
CA GLY A 95 -4.64 5.07 -2.84
C GLY A 95 -4.24 5.77 -1.56
N TYR A 96 -5.06 5.60 -0.53
CA TYR A 96 -4.82 6.11 0.82
C TYR A 96 -5.09 5.00 1.82
N ILE A 97 -4.31 5.01 2.90
CA ILE A 97 -4.41 4.04 4.00
C ILE A 97 -4.21 4.81 5.30
N ARG A 98 -4.97 4.40 6.32
CA ARG A 98 -4.92 4.96 7.67
C ARG A 98 -4.54 3.89 8.68
N GLU A 99 -3.63 4.25 9.58
CA GLU A 99 -3.25 3.46 10.73
C GLU A 99 -3.00 4.41 11.90
N ASP A 100 -3.73 4.23 13.00
CA ASP A 100 -3.72 5.16 14.15
C ASP A 100 -2.44 5.04 15.00
N ASP A 101 -1.68 3.95 14.83
CA ASP A 101 -0.37 3.74 15.47
C ASP A 101 0.80 4.44 14.72
N TRP A 102 0.54 5.04 13.55
CA TRP A 102 1.54 5.85 12.85
C TRP A 102 1.68 7.25 13.47
N ASP A 103 2.84 7.89 13.25
CA ASP A 103 3.11 9.26 13.69
C ASP A 103 3.95 9.98 12.63
N TRP A 104 3.42 10.07 11.41
CA TRP A 104 4.11 10.68 10.29
C TRP A 104 4.15 12.20 10.40
N THR A 105 5.24 12.80 9.91
CA THR A 105 5.24 14.24 9.65
C THR A 105 4.49 14.52 8.35
N PRO A 106 3.36 15.26 8.36
CA PRO A 106 2.58 15.53 7.15
C PRO A 106 3.40 16.21 6.06
N GLY A 107 3.21 15.80 4.81
CA GLY A 107 3.98 16.25 3.65
C GLY A 107 5.36 15.60 3.48
N GLY A 108 5.82 14.81 4.46
CA GLY A 108 7.05 14.04 4.34
C GLY A 108 6.88 12.82 3.43
N GLU A 109 7.93 12.51 2.66
CA GLU A 109 7.99 11.32 1.81
C GLU A 109 8.18 10.06 2.66
N ILE A 110 7.55 8.96 2.25
CA ILE A 110 7.60 7.68 2.97
C ILE A 110 8.30 6.65 2.08
N TYR A 111 9.30 5.99 2.64
CA TYR A 111 10.13 4.98 2.00
C TYR A 111 9.92 3.62 2.66
N VAL A 112 10.32 2.57 1.96
CA VAL A 112 10.54 1.25 2.59
C VAL A 112 11.73 1.36 3.54
N SER A 113 11.62 0.78 4.72
CA SER A 113 12.69 0.74 5.73
C SER A 113 13.65 -0.42 5.49
N GLU A 114 14.88 -0.31 6.00
CA GLU A 114 15.84 -1.41 6.13
C GLU A 114 15.48 -2.38 7.28
N SER A 115 14.31 -2.21 7.89
CA SER A 115 13.69 -3.18 8.79
C SER A 115 12.55 -3.86 8.06
N ILE A 116 12.60 -5.20 7.98
CA ILE A 116 11.59 -6.03 7.30
C ILE A 116 10.17 -5.58 7.65
N GLY A 117 9.38 -5.24 6.63
CA GLY A 117 7.97 -4.89 6.76
C GLY A 117 7.69 -3.51 7.35
N ALA A 118 8.70 -2.66 7.53
CA ALA A 118 8.50 -1.33 8.08
C ALA A 118 8.59 -0.23 7.02
N LEU A 119 7.94 0.89 7.31
CA LEU A 119 8.01 2.14 6.56
C LEU A 119 8.78 3.19 7.36
N THR A 120 9.33 4.19 6.68
CA THR A 120 10.14 5.25 7.31
C THR A 120 10.06 6.55 6.52
N GLN A 121 10.23 7.70 7.19
CA GLN A 121 10.45 8.99 6.54
C GLN A 121 11.95 9.37 6.44
N THR A 122 12.83 8.51 6.91
CA THR A 122 14.28 8.62 6.69
C THR A 122 14.68 7.66 5.57
N PRO A 123 15.21 8.15 4.44
CA PRO A 123 15.63 7.28 3.34
C PRO A 123 16.66 6.24 3.80
N PRO A 124 16.56 4.98 3.35
CA PRO A 124 17.64 4.00 3.47
C PRO A 124 18.97 4.57 2.98
N SER A 125 20.07 4.20 3.64
CA SER A 125 21.38 4.83 3.38
C SER A 125 22.58 3.90 3.49
N THR A 126 22.39 2.65 3.91
CA THR A 126 23.47 1.67 3.98
C THR A 126 23.88 1.19 2.57
N ALA A 127 25.07 0.60 2.47
CA ALA A 127 25.53 -0.02 1.24
C ALA A 127 24.57 -1.14 0.81
N ASP A 128 24.34 -1.27 -0.50
CA ASP A 128 23.40 -2.22 -1.11
C ASP A 128 21.91 -1.99 -0.74
N ALA A 129 21.61 -0.97 0.06
CA ALA A 129 20.24 -0.61 0.38
C ALA A 129 19.51 -0.02 -0.85
N VAL A 130 18.20 -0.19 -0.88
CA VAL A 130 17.34 0.28 -1.96
C VAL A 130 16.49 1.45 -1.46
N VAL A 131 16.69 2.62 -2.02
CA VAL A 131 15.83 3.78 -1.77
C VAL A 131 14.64 3.68 -2.72
N GLN A 132 13.45 3.44 -2.17
CA GLN A 132 12.19 3.48 -2.90
C GLN A 132 11.14 4.23 -2.09
N SER A 133 10.62 5.31 -2.68
CA SER A 133 9.44 6.00 -2.17
C SER A 133 8.19 5.18 -2.45
N VAL A 134 7.33 5.03 -1.46
CA VAL A 134 6.04 4.32 -1.56
C VAL A 134 4.85 5.27 -1.39
N GLY A 135 5.10 6.57 -1.17
CA GLY A 135 4.06 7.53 -0.91
C GLY A 135 4.52 8.77 -0.14
N TRP A 136 3.54 9.50 0.39
CA TRP A 136 3.77 10.63 1.29
C TRP A 136 2.72 10.69 2.38
N ALA A 137 3.08 11.29 3.50
CA ALA A 137 2.17 11.52 4.61
C ALA A 137 1.15 12.63 4.28
N VAL A 138 -0.13 12.34 4.46
CA VAL A 138 -1.24 13.32 4.33
C VAL A 138 -1.57 13.91 5.69
N THR A 139 -1.56 13.06 6.72
CA THR A 139 -1.65 13.41 8.15
C THR A 139 -0.64 12.56 8.92
N ALA A 140 -0.66 12.60 10.26
CA ALA A 140 0.15 11.69 11.08
C ALA A 140 -0.21 10.21 10.85
N ASP A 141 -1.51 9.95 10.64
CA ASP A 141 -2.06 8.59 10.62
C ASP A 141 -2.40 8.13 9.20
N ILE A 142 -2.33 9.02 8.21
CA ILE A 142 -2.76 8.76 6.83
C ILE A 142 -1.60 8.97 5.87
N MET A 143 -1.31 7.97 5.05
CA MET A 143 -0.43 8.10 3.90
C MET A 143 -1.18 7.95 2.58
N ALA A 144 -0.76 8.71 1.58
CA ALA A 144 -1.09 8.45 0.19
C ALA A 144 -0.08 7.45 -0.37
N VAL A 145 -0.55 6.31 -0.86
CA VAL A 145 0.27 5.25 -1.44
C VAL A 145 0.43 5.49 -2.93
N ARG A 146 1.68 5.60 -3.37
CA ARG A 146 2.05 5.64 -4.78
C ARG A 146 3.46 5.10 -4.92
N MET A 147 3.59 3.94 -5.57
CA MET A 147 4.89 3.30 -5.80
C MET A 147 5.77 4.17 -6.69
N GLY A 148 6.88 4.65 -6.13
CA GLY A 148 7.89 5.43 -6.82
C GLY A 148 8.93 4.55 -7.52
N ALA A 149 9.84 5.22 -8.24
CA ALA A 149 11.05 4.59 -8.72
C ALA A 149 11.94 4.16 -7.56
N PHE A 150 12.81 3.18 -7.80
CA PHE A 150 13.77 2.68 -6.82
C PHE A 150 15.19 2.81 -7.35
N ILE A 151 16.15 2.99 -6.44
CA ILE A 151 17.58 3.01 -6.73
C ILE A 151 18.33 2.21 -5.66
N GLU A 152 19.22 1.32 -6.11
CA GLU A 152 20.16 0.62 -5.24
C GLU A 152 21.37 1.52 -4.98
N LEU A 153 21.75 1.66 -3.72
CA LEU A 153 22.91 2.42 -3.30
C LEU A 153 24.18 1.60 -3.54
N ALA A 154 25.19 2.24 -4.09
CA ALA A 154 26.47 1.58 -4.35
C ALA A 154 27.13 1.09 -3.06
N SER A 155 27.86 -0.02 -3.18
CA SER A 155 28.78 -0.53 -2.17
C SER A 155 30.09 0.25 -2.08
#